data_AF-A0A842MVA8-F1
#
_entry.id   AF-A0A842MVA8-F1
#
_cell.length_a   1.000
_cell.length_b   1.000
_cell.length_c   1.000
_cell.angle_alpha   90.00
_cell.angle_beta   90.00
_cell.angle_gamma   90.00
#
_symmetry.space_group_name_H-M   'P 1'
#
loop_
_entity.id
_entity.type
_entity.pdbx_description
1 polymer ?
#
loop_
_entity_poly.entity_id
_entity_poly.type
_entity_poly.pdbx_seq_one_letter_code
_entity_poly.pdbx_strand_id
1 'polypeptide(L)' 'KVGETTEDLKFTLQSVNCLGCCALGPVVEINGKYYGLLRPKAMEEIINNLRGAEN' A
#
# COMPACT_ATOMS: atom_id res chain seq x y z
N LYS A 1 2.40 -6.83 -11.10
CA LYS A 1 0.98 -7.25 -11.12
C LYS A 1 0.55 -7.70 -9.73
N VAL A 2 -0.74 -7.93 -9.51
CA VAL A 2 -1.22 -8.54 -8.27
C VAL A 2 -0.60 -9.93 -8.12
N GLY A 3 -0.03 -10.21 -6.95
CA GLY A 3 0.71 -11.43 -6.62
C GLY A 3 2.21 -11.35 -6.92
N GLU A 4 2.70 -10.28 -7.55
CA GLU A 4 4.13 -10.14 -7.85
C GLU A 4 4.86 -9.35 -6.76
N THR A 5 6.13 -9.70 -6.59
CA THR A 5 7.09 -8.95 -5.79
C THR A 5 7.96 -8.13 -6.73
N THR A 6 8.26 -6.90 -6.33
CA THR A 6 9.16 -6.01 -7.08
C THR A 6 10.56 -6.62 -7.13
N GLU A 7 11.33 -6.36 -8.19
CA GLU A 7 12.69 -6.91 -8.35
C GLU A 7 13.63 -6.56 -7.19
N ASP A 8 13.44 -5.39 -6.56
CA ASP A 8 14.17 -4.96 -5.36
C ASP A 8 13.82 -5.75 -4.09
N LEU A 9 12.88 -6.71 -4.16
CA LEU A 9 12.35 -7.51 -3.04
C LEU A 9 11.73 -6.70 -1.89
N LYS A 10 11.51 -5.39 -2.10
CA LYS A 10 10.98 -4.47 -1.06
C LYS A 10 9.46 -4.48 -0.93
N PHE A 11 8.73 -4.77 -2.01
CA PHE A 11 7.27 -4.67 -2.03
C PHE A 11 6.64 -5.85 -2.78
N THR A 12 5.62 -6.45 -2.16
CA THR A 12 4.73 -7.44 -2.78
C THR A 12 3.34 -6.85 -2.90
N LEU A 13 2.76 -6.88 -4.10
CA LEU A 13 1.39 -6.42 -4.31
C LEU A 13 0.42 -7.57 -4.09
N GLN A 14 -0.47 -7.48 -3.11
CA GLN A 14 -1.53 -8.47 -2.87
C GLN A 14 -2.90 -7.81 -2.98
N SER A 15 -3.86 -8.51 -3.59
CA SER A 15 -5.26 -8.08 -3.61
C SER A 15 -6.04 -8.84 -2.56
N VAL A 16 -6.80 -8.11 -1.76
CA VAL A 16 -7.72 -8.67 -0.77
C VAL A 16 -9.12 -8.13 -1.07
N ASN A 17 -10.14 -8.96 -0.82
CA ASN A 17 -11.52 -8.59 -1.14
C ASN A 17 -12.09 -7.59 -0.13
N CYS A 18 -11.87 -7.82 1.16
CA CYS A 18 -12.43 -6.98 2.22
C CYS A 18 -11.39 -6.78 3.33
N LEU A 19 -11.20 -5.52 3.72
CA LEU A 19 -10.40 -5.11 4.87
C LEU A 19 -11.27 -4.66 6.06
N GLY A 20 -12.60 -4.71 5.94
CA GLY A 20 -13.52 -4.26 6.99
C GLY A 20 -13.58 -2.74 7.21
N CYS A 21 -12.84 -1.95 6.43
CA CYS A 21 -12.77 -0.50 6.55
C CYS A 21 -13.63 0.22 5.50
N CYS A 22 -14.89 -0.19 5.31
CA CYS A 22 -15.77 0.33 4.26
C CYS A 22 -15.93 1.87 4.31
N ALA A 23 -15.92 2.47 5.51
CA ALA A 23 -16.01 3.91 5.71
C ALA A 23 -14.74 4.69 5.27
N LEU A 24 -13.61 3.99 5.10
CA LEU A 24 -12.31 4.56 4.75
C LEU A 24 -11.87 4.19 3.32
N GLY A 25 -12.77 3.62 2.51
CA GLY A 25 -12.47 3.29 1.11
C GLY A 25 -12.15 4.55 0.30
N PRO A 26 -11.14 4.53 -0.61
CA PRO A 26 -10.15 3.48 -0.89
C PRO A 26 -9.12 3.30 0.25
N VAL A 27 -8.81 2.05 0.59
CA VAL A 27 -7.91 1.68 1.68
C VAL A 27 -6.87 0.64 1.23
N VAL A 28 -5.63 0.76 1.73
CA VAL A 28 -4.58 -0.26 1.60
C VAL A 28 -4.00 -0.60 2.97
N GLU A 29 -3.51 -1.82 3.12
CA GLU A 29 -2.75 -2.24 4.30
C GLU A 29 -1.28 -2.39 3.91
N ILE A 30 -0.38 -1.79 4.69
CA ILE A 30 1.06 -1.92 4.51
C ILE A 30 1.67 -2.27 5.86
N ASN A 31 2.32 -3.43 5.96
CA ASN A 31 2.95 -3.93 7.19
C ASN A 31 2.00 -3.87 8.43
N GLY A 32 0.72 -4.23 8.26
CA GLY A 32 -0.29 -4.20 9.34
C GLY A 32 -0.87 -2.82 9.66
N LYS A 33 -0.48 -1.78 8.92
CA LYS A 33 -1.06 -0.43 9.06
C LYS A 33 -2.04 -0.13 7.95
N TYR A 34 -3.23 0.34 8.34
CA TYR A 34 -4.27 0.76 7.41
C TYR A 34 -4.06 2.22 6.98
N TYR A 35 -4.07 2.43 5.66
CA TYR A 35 -4.04 3.75 5.03
C TYR A 35 -5.34 3.92 4.24
N GLY A 36 -6.25 4.74 4.77
CA GLY A 36 -7.56 5.00 4.18
C GLY A 36 -7.65 6.35 3.46
N LEU A 37 -8.80 6.58 2.80
CA LEU A 37 -9.11 7.81 2.06
C LEU A 37 -8.05 8.18 1.01
N LEU A 38 -7.50 7.15 0.37
CA LEU A 38 -6.35 7.31 -0.52
C LEU A 38 -6.74 7.86 -1.89
N ARG A 39 -5.87 8.73 -2.39
CA ARG A 39 -5.84 9.20 -3.78
C ARG A 39 -4.60 8.63 -4.48
N PRO A 40 -4.60 8.49 -5.82
CA PRO A 40 -3.42 7.99 -6.54
C PRO A 40 -2.12 8.71 -6.16
N LYS A 41 -2.16 10.04 -6.10
CA LYS A 41 -1.02 10.86 -5.66
C LYS A 41 -0.54 10.55 -4.24
N ALA A 42 -1.48 10.37 -3.30
CA ALA A 42 -1.14 10.02 -1.93
C ALA A 42 -0.49 8.63 -1.83
N MET A 43 -0.90 7.69 -2.69
CA MET A 43 -0.26 6.37 -2.78
C MET A 43 1.18 6.48 -3.29
N GLU A 44 1.43 7.30 -4.31
CA GLU A 44 2.79 7.57 -4.79
C GLU A 44 3.68 8.17 -3.70
N GLU A 45 3.17 9.14 -2.94
CA GLU A 45 3.89 9.72 -1.80
C GLU A 45 4.18 8.68 -0.72
N ILE A 46 3.23 7.81 -0.38
CA ILE A 46 3.42 6.72 0.59
C ILE A 46 4.52 5.76 0.12
N ILE A 47 4.48 5.33 -1.15
CA ILE A 47 5.49 4.41 -1.70
C ILE A 47 6.88 5.07 -1.70
N ASN A 48 6.98 6.33 -2.08
CA ASN A 48 8.24 7.07 -2.08
C ASN A 48 8.80 7.22 -0.66
N ASN A 49 7.95 7.52 0.32
CA ASN A 49 8.35 7.59 1.73
C ASN A 49 8.85 6.23 2.24
N LEU A 50 8.20 5.12 1.87
CA LEU A 50 8.63 3.77 2.26
C LEU A 50 9.94 3.35 1.60
N ARG A 51 10.21 3.83 0.38
CA ARG A 51 11.49 3.63 -0.33
C ARG A 51 12.62 4.53 0.19
N GLY A 52 12.29 5.68 0.78
CA GLY A 52 13.25 6.66 1.29
C GLY A 52 13.56 6.54 2.78
N ALA A 53 12.73 5.81 3.55
CA ALA A 53 12.90 5.60 4.99
C ALA A 53 14.01 4.59 5.36
N GLU A 54 14.79 4.13 4.38
CA GLU A 54 16.10 3.50 4.59
C GLU A 54 17.19 4.57 4.81
N ASN A 55 17.24 5.13 6.01
CA ASN A 55 18.45 5.77 6.57
C ASN A 55 18.69 5.27 7.99
#